data_AF-A0A5M5ZN52-F1
#
_entry.id   AF-A0A5M5ZN52-F1
#
_cell.length_a   1.000
_cell.length_b   1.000
_cell.length_c   1.000
_cell.angle_alpha   90.00
_cell.angle_beta   90.00
_cell.angle_gamma   90.00
#
_symmetry.space_group_name_H-M   'P 1'
#
loop_
_entity.id
_entity.type
_entity.pdbx_description
1 polymer ?
#
loop_
_entity_poly.entity_id
_entity_poly.type
_entity_poly.pdbx_seq_one_letter_code
_entity_poly.pdbx_strand_id
1 'polypeptide(L)'
;MSFKSNICTTKEQSQRLLSLGLQPKTADMYLEKSSLPEAGEYYIHALTRDINAGNWFSARMNRDIIPAWSLSRLLEMMPNEIPDPKPGFKSHHPELIKHSSGYNLSIRRYTADCLVGTHIEETPIECCVSMIDWLIQNRHFNKEYLKEQSNGKNK
;
A
#
# COMPACT_ATOMS: atom_id res chain seq x y z
N MET A 1 -0.80 -28.00 -3.28
CA MET A 1 -1.21 -26.67 -3.78
C MET A 1 -0.33 -25.65 -3.11
N SER A 2 0.38 -24.79 -3.85
CA SER A 2 1.20 -23.71 -3.28
C SER A 2 0.56 -22.38 -3.65
N PHE A 3 0.05 -21.65 -2.66
CA PHE A 3 -0.49 -20.31 -2.87
C PHE A 3 0.67 -19.31 -2.76
N LYS A 4 0.77 -18.41 -3.74
CA LYS A 4 1.73 -17.30 -3.72
C LYS A 4 1.19 -16.03 -3.06
N SER A 5 -0.13 -15.99 -2.80
CA SER A 5 -0.81 -14.80 -2.32
C SER A 5 -0.75 -14.68 -0.80
N ASN A 6 -0.43 -13.49 -0.32
CA ASN A 6 -0.59 -13.09 1.09
C ASN A 6 -1.93 -12.38 1.30
N ILE A 7 -2.43 -12.39 2.54
CA ILE A 7 -3.65 -11.66 2.91
C ILE A 7 -3.41 -10.15 3.09
N CYS A 8 -2.17 -9.78 3.43
CA CYS A 8 -1.72 -8.41 3.66
C CYS A 8 -0.28 -8.21 3.17
N THR A 9 0.22 -6.99 3.28
CA THR A 9 1.61 -6.66 2.96
C THR A 9 2.60 -7.52 3.77
N THR A 10 3.69 -7.94 3.13
CA THR A 10 4.85 -8.51 3.82
C THR A 10 5.60 -7.44 4.61
N LYS A 11 6.57 -7.86 5.42
CA LYS A 11 7.48 -6.95 6.11
C LYS A 11 8.17 -5.96 5.16
N GLU A 12 8.70 -6.46 4.04
CA GLU A 12 9.44 -5.66 3.06
C GLU A 12 8.51 -4.65 2.37
N GLN A 13 7.31 -5.09 1.98
CA GLN A 13 6.28 -4.22 1.41
C GLN A 13 5.84 -3.14 2.42
N SER A 14 5.60 -3.53 3.67
CA SER A 14 5.25 -2.60 4.75
C SER A 14 6.36 -1.57 4.99
N GLN A 15 7.62 -2.00 5.02
CA GLN A 15 8.77 -1.11 5.17
C GLN A 15 8.88 -0.13 3.99
N ARG A 16 8.63 -0.59 2.76
CA ARG A 16 8.58 0.27 1.56
C ARG A 16 7.51 1.36 1.73
N LEU A 17 6.28 1.00 2.08
CA LEU A 17 5.20 1.97 2.31
C LEU A 17 5.54 2.98 3.43
N LEU A 18 6.10 2.51 4.53
CA LEU A 18 6.52 3.38 5.64
C LEU A 18 7.64 4.35 5.22
N SER A 19 8.58 3.89 4.38
CA SER A 19 9.68 4.71 3.84
C SER A 19 9.19 5.80 2.89
N LEU A 20 8.08 5.55 2.19
CA LEU A 20 7.39 6.54 1.36
C LEU A 20 6.61 7.57 2.19
N GLY A 21 6.62 7.43 3.52
CA GLY A 21 5.96 8.35 4.45
C GLY A 21 4.51 7.98 4.76
N LEU A 22 4.02 6.80 4.35
CA LEU A 22 2.68 6.35 4.71
C LEU A 22 2.55 6.25 6.23
N GLN A 23 1.47 6.81 6.79
CA GLN A 23 1.27 6.82 8.23
C GLN A 23 0.88 5.42 8.73
N PRO A 24 1.48 4.89 9.82
CA PRO A 24 1.06 3.62 10.44
C PRO A 24 -0.43 3.55 10.74
N LYS A 25 -1.07 4.68 11.09
CA LYS A 25 -2.49 4.74 11.43
C LYS A 25 -3.44 4.36 10.28
N THR A 26 -2.96 4.28 9.05
CA THR A 26 -3.76 3.84 7.89
C THR A 26 -3.77 2.32 7.73
N ALA A 27 -2.93 1.60 8.47
CA ALA A 27 -2.92 0.15 8.49
C ALA A 27 -4.16 -0.41 9.22
N ASP A 28 -4.69 -1.51 8.70
CA ASP A 28 -5.79 -2.27 9.29
C ASP A 28 -5.31 -3.61 9.88
N MET A 29 -4.02 -3.91 9.78
CA MET A 29 -3.38 -5.11 10.31
C MET A 29 -1.99 -4.79 10.86
N TYR A 30 -1.38 -5.75 11.55
CA TYR A 30 0.04 -5.71 11.89
C TYR A 30 0.68 -7.10 11.92
N LEU A 31 1.97 -7.14 11.62
CA LEU A 31 2.83 -8.30 11.80
C LEU A 31 3.47 -8.22 13.19
N GLU A 32 3.40 -9.28 13.98
CA GLU A 32 4.10 -9.40 15.27
C GLU A 32 5.13 -10.53 15.19
N LYS A 33 6.37 -10.27 15.62
CA LYS A 33 7.43 -11.28 15.58
C LYS A 33 7.03 -12.53 16.37
N SER A 34 7.10 -13.69 15.73
CA SER A 34 6.75 -14.97 16.34
C SER A 34 7.72 -15.32 17.46
N SER A 35 7.18 -15.82 18.57
CA SER A 35 7.94 -16.46 19.64
C SER A 35 8.16 -17.96 19.39
N LEU A 36 7.51 -18.53 18.37
CA LEU A 36 7.58 -19.94 17.98
C LEU A 36 8.11 -20.05 16.55
N PRO A 37 9.44 -20.20 16.34
CA PRO A 37 10.05 -20.20 15.02
C PRO A 37 9.50 -21.29 14.08
N GLU A 38 9.01 -22.41 14.62
CA GLU A 38 8.46 -23.51 13.82
C GLU A 38 7.13 -23.15 13.13
N ALA A 39 6.43 -22.12 13.64
CA ALA A 39 5.16 -21.65 13.09
C ALA A 39 5.32 -20.53 12.04
N GLY A 40 6.55 -20.09 11.78
CA GLY A 40 6.88 -18.96 10.90
C GLY A 40 7.43 -17.76 11.67
N GLU A 41 7.94 -16.77 10.94
CA GLU A 41 8.64 -15.62 11.52
C GLU A 41 7.70 -14.58 12.16
N TYR A 42 6.47 -14.46 11.66
CA TYR A 42 5.52 -13.43 12.06
C TYR A 42 4.11 -13.98 12.20
N TYR A 43 3.41 -13.53 13.24
CA TYR A 43 1.96 -13.62 13.35
C TYR A 43 1.29 -12.43 12.67
N ILE A 44 0.11 -12.66 12.12
CA ILE A 44 -0.71 -11.62 11.50
C ILE A 44 -1.90 -11.33 12.41
N HIS A 45 -2.10 -10.06 12.74
CA HIS A 45 -3.20 -9.60 13.57
C HIS A 45 -4.01 -8.53 12.84
N ALA A 46 -5.33 -8.70 12.82
CA ALA A 46 -6.24 -7.66 12.32
C ALA A 46 -6.52 -6.63 13.42
N LEU A 47 -6.66 -5.36 13.05
CA LEU A 47 -7.20 -4.32 13.90
C LEU A 47 -8.72 -4.30 13.75
N THR A 48 -9.43 -4.50 14.86
CA THR A 48 -10.89 -4.39 14.89
C THR A 48 -11.31 -2.92 14.85
N ARG A 49 -12.56 -2.66 14.43
CA ARG A 49 -13.06 -1.29 14.18
C ARG A 49 -13.06 -0.38 15.41
N ASP A 50 -13.10 -0.97 16.60
CA ASP A 50 -13.05 -0.30 17.90
C ASP A 50 -11.62 0.09 18.33
N ILE A 51 -10.60 -0.40 17.64
CA ILE A 51 -9.20 -0.02 17.88
C ILE A 51 -8.85 1.22 17.05
N ASN A 52 -8.50 2.31 17.74
CA ASN A 52 -7.88 3.45 17.08
C ASN A 52 -6.44 3.09 16.66
N ALA A 53 -6.22 2.87 15.36
CA ALA A 53 -4.92 2.48 14.81
C ALA A 53 -3.80 3.48 15.18
N GLY A 54 -4.07 4.78 15.17
CA GLY A 54 -3.09 5.81 15.53
C GLY A 54 -2.59 5.65 16.97
N ASN A 55 -3.50 5.48 17.93
CA ASN A 55 -3.17 5.23 19.33
C ASN A 55 -2.54 3.84 19.52
N TRP A 56 -3.01 2.85 18.77
CA TRP A 56 -2.50 1.48 18.85
C TRP A 56 -1.02 1.40 18.52
N PHE A 57 -0.62 1.95 17.37
CA PHE A 57 0.75 1.92 16.91
C PHE A 57 1.65 2.85 17.74
N SER A 58 1.16 4.04 18.15
CA SER A 58 1.96 4.94 19.00
C SER A 58 2.23 4.35 20.38
N ALA A 59 1.27 3.65 20.98
CA ALA A 59 1.43 3.00 22.28
C ALA A 59 2.29 1.72 22.26
N ARG A 60 2.62 1.20 21.07
CA ARG A 60 3.35 -0.06 20.88
C ARG A 60 4.61 0.08 20.04
N MET A 61 5.14 1.30 19.91
CA MET A 61 6.41 1.57 19.22
C MET A 61 7.60 0.81 19.83
N ASN A 62 7.47 0.35 21.08
CA ASN A 62 8.44 -0.46 21.81
C ASN A 62 8.28 -1.97 21.61
N ARG A 63 7.29 -2.43 20.85
CA ARG A 63 7.12 -3.84 20.48
C ARG A 63 7.65 -4.07 19.07
N ASP A 64 8.11 -5.30 18.79
CA ASP A 64 8.46 -5.78 17.45
C ASP A 64 7.18 -6.02 16.61
N ILE A 65 6.39 -4.96 16.42
CA ILE A 65 5.21 -4.94 15.55
C ILE A 65 5.46 -4.08 14.31
N ILE A 66 4.93 -4.52 13.17
CA ILE A 66 5.07 -3.82 11.88
C ILE A 66 3.66 -3.57 11.34
N PRO A 67 3.26 -2.32 11.10
CA PRO A 67 1.99 -2.03 10.42
C PRO A 67 1.88 -2.78 9.09
N ALA A 68 0.70 -3.33 8.80
CA ALA A 68 0.43 -4.05 7.58
C ALA A 68 -0.94 -3.67 7.01
N TRP A 69 -1.07 -3.74 5.69
CA TRP A 69 -2.28 -3.33 4.98
C TRP A 69 -2.87 -4.53 4.25
N SER A 70 -4.15 -4.79 4.47
CA SER A 70 -4.91 -5.74 3.65
C SER A 70 -5.05 -5.23 2.21
N LEU A 71 -5.36 -6.13 1.28
CA LEU A 71 -5.70 -5.73 -0.10
C LEU A 71 -6.86 -4.71 -0.12
N SER A 72 -7.90 -4.92 0.70
CA SER A 72 -9.02 -3.98 0.81
C SER A 72 -8.58 -2.60 1.25
N ARG A 73 -7.70 -2.50 2.24
CA ARG A 73 -7.21 -1.21 2.72
C ARG A 73 -6.33 -0.51 1.69
N LEU A 74 -5.49 -1.26 0.97
CA LEU A 74 -4.66 -0.69 -0.10
C LEU A 74 -5.54 -0.11 -1.23
N LEU A 75 -6.61 -0.82 -1.61
CA LEU A 75 -7.56 -0.34 -2.61
C LEU A 75 -8.37 0.88 -2.13
N GLU A 76 -8.78 0.90 -0.86
CA GLU A 76 -9.49 2.04 -0.25
C GLU A 76 -8.67 3.34 -0.28
N MET A 77 -7.34 3.24 -0.16
CA MET A 77 -6.45 4.40 -0.21
C MET A 77 -6.15 4.89 -1.64
N MET A 78 -6.58 4.16 -2.68
CA MET A 78 -6.39 4.59 -4.06
C MET A 78 -7.31 5.79 -4.36
N PRO A 79 -6.85 6.74 -5.19
CA PRO A 79 -7.72 7.82 -5.67
C PRO A 79 -8.83 7.24 -6.57
N ASN A 80 -10.01 7.85 -6.54
CA ASN A 80 -11.10 7.47 -7.46
C ASN A 80 -10.73 7.76 -8.91
N GLU A 81 -10.00 8.84 -9.15
CA GLU A 81 -9.58 9.30 -10.48
C GLU A 81 -8.16 9.87 -10.44
N ILE A 82 -7.39 9.62 -11.49
CA ILE A 82 -6.05 10.16 -11.69
C ILE A 82 -6.06 10.97 -12.99
N PRO A 83 -5.61 12.24 -12.97
CA PRO A 83 -5.48 13.03 -14.18
C PRO A 83 -4.56 12.36 -15.20
N ASP A 84 -4.94 12.40 -16.47
CA ASP A 84 -4.05 11.90 -17.53
C ASP A 84 -2.83 12.82 -17.67
N PRO A 85 -1.59 12.28 -17.72
CA PRO A 85 -0.39 13.09 -17.89
C PRO A 85 -0.33 13.81 -19.26
N LYS A 86 -1.09 13.36 -20.27
CA LYS A 86 -1.20 14.02 -21.59
C LYS A 86 -2.39 15.01 -21.57
N PRO A 87 -2.18 16.29 -21.94
CA PRO A 87 -3.25 17.27 -22.05
C PRO A 87 -4.35 16.82 -23.03
N GLY A 88 -5.61 17.12 -22.71
CA GLY A 88 -6.77 16.82 -23.57
C GLY A 88 -7.39 15.42 -23.37
N PHE A 89 -6.80 14.58 -22.52
CA PHE A 89 -7.40 13.30 -22.12
C PHE A 89 -8.15 13.43 -20.79
N LYS A 90 -9.23 12.65 -20.64
CA LYS A 90 -10.00 12.60 -19.39
C LYS A 90 -9.23 11.88 -18.29
N SER A 91 -9.54 12.17 -17.03
CA SER A 91 -9.08 11.39 -15.89
C SER A 91 -9.46 9.91 -16.03
N HIS A 92 -8.66 9.04 -15.43
CA HIS A 92 -8.86 7.59 -15.46
C HIS A 92 -9.10 7.05 -14.06
N HIS A 93 -9.92 6.01 -13.97
CA HIS A 93 -10.11 5.24 -12.74
C HIS A 93 -9.04 4.15 -12.63
N PRO A 94 -8.45 3.91 -11.45
CA PRO A 94 -7.55 2.78 -11.27
C PRO A 94 -8.29 1.44 -11.39
N GLU A 95 -7.73 0.52 -12.16
CA GLU A 95 -8.29 -0.82 -12.35
C GLU A 95 -7.26 -1.90 -12.02
N LEU A 96 -7.60 -2.82 -11.09
CA LEU A 96 -6.81 -4.01 -10.82
C LEU A 96 -7.24 -5.15 -11.75
N ILE A 97 -6.33 -5.59 -12.63
CA ILE A 97 -6.59 -6.56 -13.69
C ILE A 97 -5.75 -7.82 -13.44
N LYS A 98 -6.38 -8.99 -13.56
CA LYS A 98 -5.69 -10.29 -13.52
C LYS A 98 -5.39 -10.78 -14.94
N HIS A 99 -4.12 -11.10 -15.20
CA HIS A 99 -3.61 -11.66 -16.44
C HIS A 99 -3.09 -13.10 -16.22
N SER A 100 -2.74 -13.79 -17.31
CA SER A 100 -2.07 -15.10 -17.22
C SER A 100 -0.66 -15.00 -16.64
N SER A 101 0.02 -13.86 -16.83
CA SER A 101 1.38 -13.58 -16.36
C SER A 101 1.45 -12.93 -14.97
N GLY A 102 0.32 -12.54 -14.37
CA GLY A 102 0.31 -11.83 -13.08
C GLY A 102 -0.85 -10.87 -12.95
N TYR A 103 -0.62 -9.76 -12.26
CA TYR A 103 -1.58 -8.71 -11.97
C TYR A 103 -1.06 -7.37 -12.48
N ASN A 104 -1.94 -6.45 -12.82
CA ASN A 104 -1.58 -5.08 -13.14
C ASN A 104 -2.59 -4.13 -12.53
N LEU A 105 -2.13 -2.96 -12.06
CA LEU A 105 -3.02 -1.88 -11.67
C LEU A 105 -2.85 -0.74 -12.67
N SER A 106 -3.80 -0.66 -13.61
CA SER A 106 -3.76 0.27 -14.74
C SER A 106 -4.48 1.56 -14.41
N ILE A 107 -3.92 2.67 -14.89
CA ILE A 107 -4.53 4.01 -14.82
C ILE A 107 -4.73 4.60 -16.22
N ARG A 108 -4.67 3.75 -17.26
CA ARG A 108 -4.87 4.17 -18.66
C ARG A 108 -5.25 3.00 -19.56
N ARG A 109 -6.54 2.85 -19.87
CA ARG A 109 -7.06 1.72 -20.66
C ARG A 109 -7.10 1.95 -22.17
N TYR A 110 -7.09 3.21 -22.63
CA TYR A 110 -7.51 3.59 -23.98
C TYR A 110 -6.39 4.04 -24.93
N THR A 111 -5.13 3.89 -24.53
CA THR A 111 -3.97 4.17 -25.39
C THR A 111 -3.07 2.95 -25.43
N ALA A 112 -2.38 2.68 -26.53
CA ALA A 112 -1.42 1.57 -26.66
C ALA A 112 -0.37 1.51 -25.52
N ASP A 113 -0.18 2.63 -24.80
CA ASP A 113 0.62 2.77 -23.57
C ASP A 113 -0.17 2.37 -22.29
N CYS A 114 -0.76 1.18 -22.22
CA CYS A 114 -1.53 0.70 -21.04
C CYS A 114 -0.70 0.51 -19.74
N LEU A 115 0.62 0.76 -19.81
CA LEU A 115 1.61 0.56 -18.74
C LEU A 115 2.05 1.86 -18.05
N VAL A 116 1.40 2.99 -18.33
CA VAL A 116 1.65 4.21 -17.53
C VAL A 116 1.14 3.92 -16.12
N GLY A 117 2.04 3.75 -15.15
CA GLY A 117 1.71 3.63 -13.73
C GLY A 117 2.33 2.41 -13.03
N THR A 118 2.23 1.19 -13.58
CA THR A 118 2.86 -0.01 -13.00
C THR A 118 3.14 -1.11 -14.04
N HIS A 119 4.10 -1.99 -13.74
CA HIS A 119 4.40 -3.21 -14.49
C HIS A 119 3.46 -4.36 -14.11
N ILE A 120 3.59 -5.51 -14.77
CA ILE A 120 2.89 -6.73 -14.33
C ILE A 120 3.62 -7.28 -13.11
N GLU A 121 2.91 -7.42 -12.00
CA GLU A 121 3.42 -7.95 -10.74
C GLU A 121 2.91 -9.36 -10.47
N GLU A 122 3.59 -10.11 -9.62
CA GLU A 122 3.18 -11.47 -9.29
C GLU A 122 1.90 -11.53 -8.43
N THR A 123 1.64 -10.50 -7.62
CA THR A 123 0.53 -10.48 -6.65
C THR A 123 -0.26 -9.18 -6.71
N PRO A 124 -1.58 -9.20 -6.39
CA PRO A 124 -2.38 -7.98 -6.37
C PRO A 124 -1.95 -6.99 -5.28
N ILE A 125 -1.35 -7.49 -4.18
CA ILE A 125 -0.80 -6.64 -3.13
C ILE A 125 0.41 -5.89 -3.65
N GLU A 126 1.36 -6.56 -4.32
CA GLU A 126 2.52 -5.89 -4.91
C GLU A 126 2.10 -4.83 -5.94
N CYS A 127 1.09 -5.12 -6.79
CA CYS A 127 0.50 -4.10 -7.68
C CYS A 127 0.07 -2.85 -6.94
N CYS A 128 -0.63 -3.02 -5.82
CA CYS A 128 -1.10 -1.87 -5.04
C CYS A 128 0.06 -1.12 -4.38
N VAL A 129 1.06 -1.83 -3.84
CA VAL A 129 2.24 -1.20 -3.24
C VAL A 129 3.03 -0.40 -4.29
N SER A 130 3.27 -0.97 -5.47
CA SER A 130 3.92 -0.29 -6.60
C SER A 130 3.13 0.91 -7.11
N MET A 131 1.79 0.81 -7.17
CA MET A 131 0.96 1.95 -7.54
C MET A 131 1.01 3.06 -6.48
N ILE A 132 0.94 2.73 -5.19
CA ILE A 132 1.03 3.75 -4.13
C ILE A 132 2.35 4.49 -4.21
N ASP A 133 3.47 3.79 -4.42
CA ASP A 133 4.76 4.42 -4.67
C ASP A 133 4.67 5.40 -5.85
N TRP A 134 4.20 4.93 -7.02
CA TRP A 134 4.05 5.79 -8.20
C TRP A 134 3.16 7.02 -7.92
N LEU A 135 2.03 6.84 -7.24
CA LEU A 135 1.11 7.93 -6.89
C LEU A 135 1.77 8.96 -5.97
N ILE A 136 2.59 8.52 -5.01
CA ILE A 136 3.32 9.41 -4.11
C ILE A 136 4.37 10.20 -4.90
N GLN A 137 5.18 9.54 -5.73
CA GLN A 137 6.21 10.19 -6.54
C GLN A 137 5.62 11.22 -7.51
N ASN A 138 4.44 10.93 -8.07
CA ASN A 138 3.74 11.80 -9.02
C ASN A 138 2.75 12.78 -8.36
N ARG A 139 2.72 12.84 -7.01
CA ARG A 139 1.87 13.76 -6.23
C ARG A 139 0.36 13.60 -6.49
N HIS A 140 -0.07 12.39 -6.81
CA HIS A 140 -1.47 12.01 -7.00
C HIS A 140 -2.06 11.25 -5.81
N PHE A 141 -1.25 10.90 -4.80
CA PHE A 141 -1.71 10.23 -3.59
C PHE A 141 -2.33 11.19 -2.57
N ASN A 142 -3.34 10.74 -1.81
CA ASN A 142 -3.97 11.56 -0.76
C ASN A 142 -2.96 11.86 0.36
N LYS A 143 -2.68 13.15 0.56
CA LYS A 143 -1.71 13.64 1.56
C LYS A 143 -2.14 13.37 3.00
N GLU A 144 -3.43 13.18 3.28
CA GLU A 144 -3.93 12.86 4.63
C GLU A 144 -3.41 11.51 5.15
N TYR A 145 -3.03 10.61 4.23
CA TYR A 145 -2.44 9.31 4.55
C TYR A 145 -0.93 9.37 4.74
N LEU A 146 -0.28 10.49 4.37
CA LEU A 146 1.17 10.67 4.47
C LEU A 146 1.52 11.45 5.73
N LYS A 147 2.67 11.15 6.35
CA LYS A 147 3.21 11.94 7.46
C LYS A 147 3.41 13.38 6.99
N GLU A 148 3.07 14.33 7.84
CA GLU A 148 3.43 15.73 7.58
C GLU A 148 4.95 15.80 7.40
N GLN A 149 5.38 16.36 6.27
CA GLN A 149 6.78 16.71 6.13
C GLN A 149 7.03 17.84 7.13
N SER A 150 7.79 17.55 8.18
CA SER A 150 8.32 18.58 9.07
C SER A 150 9.15 19.51 8.20
N ASN A 151 8.54 20.60 7.74
CA ASN A 151 9.27 21.73 7.19
C ASN A 151 10.26 22.15 8.27
N GLY A 152 11.52 21.79 8.10
CA GLY A 152 12.63 22.28 8.90
C GLY A 152 12.70 23.80 8.76
N LYS A 153 11.85 24.51 9.50
CA LYS A 153 12.08 25.90 9.85
C LYS A 153 13.15 25.88 10.93
N ASN A 154 14.40 25.73 10.49
CA ASN A 154 15.53 26.22 11.26
C ASN A 154 15.39 27.75 11.36
N LYS A 155 15.08 28.23 12.56
CA LYS A 155 15.53 29.52 13.07
C LYS A 155 16.00 29.32 14.49
#